data_AF-A0A0W0F543-F1
#
_entry.id   AF-A0A0W0F543-F1
#
_cell.length_a   1.000
_cell.length_b   1.000
_cell.length_c   1.000
_cell.angle_alpha   90.00
_cell.angle_beta   90.00
_cell.angle_gamma   90.00
#
_symmetry.space_group_name_H-M   'P 1'
#
loop_
_entity.id
_entity.type
_entity.pdbx_description
1 polymer ?
#
loop_
_entity_poly.entity_id
_entity_poly.type
_entity_poly.pdbx_seq_one_letter_code
_entity_poly.pdbx_strand_id
1 'polypeptide(L)'
;MQKMSYKLRTELQESSEAKGSSWEDFKKLLFKEFSDLADMDNGSTDKLYWIVLHSQYIGFGGLEKLKKYNQAFLLEVKKLLKPLALLLNHTAVQTYLSAFETTFKTRVQQQMELFTLNKLDKGKEDPRRQQDPWELNNVIEQAEISAVPEEMQPIILGESSARTSF
;
A
#
# COMPACT_ATOMS: atom_id res chain seq x y z
N MET A 1 24.25 9.84 -10.40
CA MET A 1 23.77 11.13 -10.95
C MET A 1 23.89 11.09 -12.46
N GLN A 2 22.79 10.86 -13.17
CA GLN A 2 22.74 10.91 -14.63
C GLN A 2 22.68 12.38 -15.05
N LYS A 3 23.72 12.89 -15.71
CA LYS A 3 23.74 14.28 -16.17
C LYS A 3 22.75 14.42 -17.33
N MET A 4 21.78 15.33 -17.23
CA MET A 4 20.94 15.68 -18.39
C MET A 4 21.83 16.09 -19.57
N SER A 5 21.55 15.54 -20.75
CA SER A 5 22.34 15.82 -21.96
C SER A 5 22.26 17.31 -22.31
N TYR A 6 23.35 17.85 -22.86
CA TYR A 6 23.42 19.27 -23.25
C TYR A 6 22.30 19.65 -24.23
N LYS A 7 21.98 18.72 -25.15
CA LYS A 7 20.91 18.84 -26.14
C LYS A 7 19.52 19.04 -25.52
N LEU A 8 19.23 18.30 -24.44
CA LEU A 8 17.96 18.40 -23.73
C LEU A 8 17.79 19.76 -23.02
N ARG A 9 18.88 20.34 -22.53
CA ARG A 9 18.85 21.66 -21.90
C ARG A 9 18.53 22.75 -22.92
N THR A 10 19.13 22.68 -24.11
CA THR A 10 18.83 23.62 -25.20
C THR A 10 17.41 23.45 -25.71
N GLU A 11 16.94 22.22 -25.91
CA GLU A 11 15.56 21.95 -26.36
C GLU A 11 14.51 22.42 -25.34
N LEU A 12 14.73 22.21 -24.03
CA LEU A 12 13.85 22.73 -22.97
C LEU A 12 13.87 24.27 -22.88
N GLN A 13 15.01 24.89 -23.20
CA GLN A 13 15.18 26.33 -23.14
C GLN A 13 14.63 27.03 -24.40
N GLU A 14 14.44 26.30 -25.49
CA GLU A 14 13.89 26.78 -26.76
C GLU A 14 12.42 26.39 -26.98
N SER A 15 11.92 25.34 -26.29
CA SER A 15 10.51 24.93 -26.34
C SER A 15 9.58 26.00 -25.72
N SER A 16 8.65 26.49 -26.53
CA SER A 16 7.53 27.33 -26.07
C SER A 16 6.61 26.59 -25.11
N GLU A 17 6.55 25.25 -25.21
CA GLU A 17 5.71 24.40 -24.36
C GLU A 17 6.27 24.31 -22.93
N ALA A 18 7.60 24.21 -22.81
CA ALA A 18 8.30 24.26 -21.52
C ALA A 18 8.28 25.66 -20.86
N LYS A 19 8.02 26.72 -21.62
CA LYS A 19 8.00 28.11 -21.14
C LYS A 19 6.61 28.65 -20.79
N GLY A 20 5.51 27.96 -21.11
CA GLY A 20 4.19 28.57 -20.87
C GLY A 20 2.93 27.74 -21.02
N SER A 21 2.96 26.48 -21.46
CA SER A 21 1.73 25.68 -21.57
C SER A 21 1.78 24.55 -20.56
N SER A 22 0.98 24.67 -19.49
CA SER A 22 0.59 23.61 -18.53
C SER A 22 1.68 22.65 -18.00
N TRP A 23 1.70 22.44 -16.68
CA TRP A 23 2.51 21.38 -16.06
C TRP A 23 2.32 20.00 -16.73
N GLU A 24 1.13 19.72 -17.27
CA GLU A 24 0.86 18.49 -18.00
C GLU A 24 1.55 18.40 -19.36
N ASP A 25 1.70 19.50 -20.11
CA ASP A 25 2.38 19.44 -21.41
C ASP A 25 3.90 19.37 -21.23
N PHE A 26 4.42 19.98 -20.16
CA PHE A 26 5.79 19.78 -19.71
C PHE A 26 6.08 18.31 -19.35
N LYS A 27 5.18 17.64 -18.62
CA LYS A 27 5.32 16.20 -18.33
C LYS A 27 5.32 15.35 -19.60
N LYS A 28 4.43 15.63 -20.56
CA LYS A 28 4.38 14.90 -21.84
C LYS A 28 5.69 15.02 -22.61
N LEU A 29 6.30 16.21 -22.63
CA LEU A 29 7.62 16.42 -23.22
C LEU A 29 8.71 15.61 -22.51
N LEU A 30 8.72 15.62 -21.18
CA LEU A 30 9.67 14.83 -20.38
C LEU A 30 9.52 13.33 -20.61
N PHE A 31 8.30 12.81 -20.65
CA PHE A 31 8.02 11.39 -20.87
C PHE A 31 8.29 10.93 -22.31
N LYS A 32 8.19 11.83 -23.29
CA LYS A 32 8.57 11.55 -24.68
C LYS A 32 10.07 11.34 -24.83
N GLU A 33 10.87 12.17 -24.15
CA GLU A 33 12.33 12.16 -24.29
C GLU A 33 13.01 11.19 -23.32
N PHE A 34 12.37 10.93 -22.18
CA PHE A 34 12.77 9.93 -21.21
C PHE A 34 11.60 8.96 -20.99
N SER A 35 11.44 7.99 -21.89
CA SER A 35 10.41 6.95 -21.74
C SER A 35 10.53 6.21 -20.41
N ASP A 36 11.77 6.03 -19.91
CA ASP A 36 12.06 5.47 -18.58
C ASP A 36 11.43 6.27 -17.42
N LEU A 37 11.22 7.59 -17.58
CA LEU A 37 10.54 8.43 -16.59
C LEU A 37 9.02 8.29 -16.67
N ALA A 38 8.47 7.98 -17.85
CA ALA A 38 7.04 7.67 -18.02
C ALA A 38 6.67 6.40 -17.24
N ASP A 39 7.57 5.41 -17.23
CA ASP A 39 7.48 4.18 -16.43
C ASP A 39 7.66 4.42 -14.92
N MET A 40 7.97 5.66 -14.49
CA MET A 40 7.94 6.06 -13.08
C MET A 40 6.59 6.64 -12.62
N ASP A 41 5.83 7.21 -13.55
CA ASP A 41 4.50 7.76 -13.28
C ASP A 41 3.36 6.75 -13.54
N ASN A 42 3.62 5.81 -14.44
CA ASN A 42 2.85 4.58 -14.58
C ASN A 42 3.34 3.61 -13.50
N GLY A 43 2.44 3.14 -12.64
CA GLY A 43 2.81 2.17 -11.60
C GLY A 43 3.47 0.96 -12.23
N SER A 44 4.51 0.43 -11.59
CA SER A 44 5.27 -0.73 -12.08
C SER A 44 5.17 -1.89 -11.11
N THR A 45 4.79 -3.06 -11.62
CA THR A 45 4.83 -4.31 -10.84
C THR A 45 6.25 -4.63 -10.37
N ASP A 46 7.27 -4.31 -11.16
CA ASP A 46 8.68 -4.52 -10.79
C ASP A 46 9.09 -3.65 -9.60
N LYS A 47 8.62 -2.39 -9.55
CA LYS A 47 8.83 -1.52 -8.39
C LYS A 47 8.10 -2.03 -7.16
N LEU A 48 6.88 -2.53 -7.33
CA LEU A 48 6.13 -3.14 -6.25
C LEU A 48 6.89 -4.33 -5.65
N TYR A 49 7.39 -5.23 -6.49
CA TYR A 49 8.23 -6.35 -6.04
C TYR A 49 9.55 -5.90 -5.42
N TRP A 50 10.16 -4.84 -5.95
CA TRP A 50 11.37 -4.26 -5.38
C TRP A 50 11.13 -3.72 -3.96
N ILE A 51 10.02 -3.01 -3.74
CA ILE A 51 9.62 -2.52 -2.40
C ILE A 51 9.44 -3.69 -1.43
N VAL A 52 8.77 -4.76 -1.86
CA VAL A 52 8.57 -5.99 -1.07
C VAL A 52 9.91 -6.61 -0.70
N LEU A 53 10.79 -6.82 -1.69
CA LEU A 53 12.10 -7.45 -1.50
C LEU A 53 12.97 -6.66 -0.50
N HIS A 54 12.98 -5.34 -0.59
CA HIS A 54 13.79 -4.48 0.29
C HIS A 54 13.18 -4.29 1.67
N SER A 55 11.90 -4.62 1.84
CA SER A 55 11.18 -4.50 3.11
C SER A 55 10.95 -5.84 3.79
N GLN A 56 11.52 -6.94 3.28
CA GLN A 56 11.34 -8.30 3.83
C GLN A 56 11.64 -8.41 5.32
N TYR A 57 11.06 -9.43 5.96
CA TYR A 57 11.18 -9.71 7.39
C TYR A 57 10.63 -8.56 8.25
N ILE A 58 9.37 -8.19 7.99
CA ILE A 58 8.59 -7.37 8.94
C ILE A 58 7.95 -8.31 9.96
N GLY A 59 8.35 -8.16 11.21
CA GLY A 59 7.86 -8.94 12.34
C GLY A 59 7.29 -8.08 13.46
N PHE A 60 7.05 -8.72 14.60
CA PHE A 60 6.58 -8.05 15.82
C PHE A 60 7.56 -6.96 16.29
N GLY A 61 7.04 -5.84 16.79
CA GLY A 61 7.85 -4.69 17.19
C GLY A 61 8.43 -3.89 16.01
N GLY A 62 8.23 -4.32 14.77
CA GLY A 62 8.69 -3.66 13.55
C GLY A 62 7.80 -2.51 13.06
N LEU A 63 7.06 -1.82 13.94
CA LEU A 63 6.02 -0.86 13.55
C LEU A 63 6.57 0.29 12.67
N GLU A 64 7.76 0.80 12.96
CA GLU A 64 8.37 1.86 12.14
C GLU A 64 8.70 1.36 10.72
N LYS A 65 9.24 0.15 10.62
CA LYS A 65 9.54 -0.51 9.35
C LYS A 65 8.25 -0.78 8.56
N LEU A 66 7.21 -1.26 9.25
CA LEU A 66 5.88 -1.48 8.68
C LEU A 66 5.29 -0.18 8.14
N LYS A 67 5.35 0.93 8.87
CA LYS A 67 4.82 2.23 8.39
C LYS A 67 5.53 2.73 7.13
N LYS A 68 6.86 2.63 7.08
CA LYS A 68 7.64 2.98 5.88
C LYS A 68 7.26 2.10 4.69
N TYR A 69 7.08 0.80 4.94
CA TYR A 69 6.62 -0.15 3.93
C TYR A 69 5.22 0.18 3.43
N ASN A 70 4.25 0.42 4.33
CA ASN A 70 2.87 0.76 4.00
C ASN A 70 2.79 1.98 3.10
N GLN A 71 3.56 3.02 3.42
CA GLN A 71 3.62 4.25 2.63
C GLN A 71 4.14 3.99 1.21
N ALA A 72 5.26 3.29 1.07
CA ALA A 72 5.85 2.99 -0.24
C ALA A 72 4.94 2.07 -1.08
N PHE A 73 4.40 1.03 -0.46
CA PHE A 73 3.53 0.04 -1.10
C PHE A 73 2.23 0.68 -1.61
N LEU A 74 1.54 1.47 -0.77
CA LEU A 74 0.30 2.13 -1.15
C LEU A 74 0.48 3.16 -2.26
N LEU A 75 1.60 3.90 -2.27
CA LEU A 75 1.90 4.85 -3.34
C LEU A 75 1.98 4.15 -4.70
N GLU A 76 2.62 2.98 -4.76
CA GLU A 76 2.79 2.25 -6.01
C GLU A 76 1.50 1.53 -6.43
N VAL A 77 0.77 0.92 -5.49
CA VAL A 77 -0.53 0.29 -5.75
C VAL A 77 -1.54 1.31 -6.29
N LYS A 78 -1.59 2.53 -5.74
CA LYS A 78 -2.50 3.58 -6.25
C LYS A 78 -2.22 3.95 -7.71
N LYS A 79 -0.96 3.86 -8.15
CA LYS A 79 -0.61 4.09 -9.56
C LYS A 79 -1.04 2.91 -10.45
N LEU A 80 -0.99 1.69 -9.94
CA LEU A 80 -1.38 0.44 -10.62
C LEU A 80 -2.91 0.25 -10.72
N LEU A 81 -3.68 0.91 -9.83
CA LEU A 81 -5.14 0.88 -9.80
C LEU A 81 -5.81 1.99 -10.65
N LYS A 82 -5.04 2.73 -11.47
CA LYS A 82 -5.59 3.61 -12.53
C LYS A 82 -6.48 2.79 -13.49
N PRO A 83 -7.43 3.39 -14.24
CA PRO A 83 -8.60 2.69 -14.82
C PRO A 83 -8.32 1.48 -15.74
N LEU A 84 -7.10 1.26 -16.22
CA LEU A 84 -6.63 -0.10 -16.56
C LEU A 84 -6.07 -0.74 -15.29
N ALA A 85 -6.92 -1.36 -14.47
CA ALA A 85 -6.46 -2.03 -13.26
C ALA A 85 -5.50 -3.17 -13.63
N LEU A 86 -4.19 -2.88 -13.58
CA LEU A 86 -3.13 -3.85 -13.87
C LEU A 86 -2.91 -4.81 -12.70
N LEU A 87 -3.49 -4.52 -11.54
CA LEU A 87 -3.34 -5.29 -10.32
C LEU A 87 -4.71 -5.59 -9.70
N LEU A 88 -5.01 -6.87 -9.50
CA LEU A 88 -6.18 -7.33 -8.76
C LEU A 88 -5.94 -7.19 -7.25
N ASN A 89 -6.97 -6.89 -6.47
CA ASN A 89 -6.83 -6.67 -5.02
C ASN A 89 -6.26 -7.90 -4.30
N HIS A 90 -6.73 -9.12 -4.60
CA HIS A 90 -6.18 -10.35 -4.03
C HIS A 90 -4.66 -10.48 -4.29
N THR A 91 -4.20 -10.09 -5.48
CA THR A 91 -2.78 -10.11 -5.83
C THR A 91 -2.01 -9.07 -5.03
N ALA A 92 -2.58 -7.88 -4.83
CA ALA A 92 -2.00 -6.84 -3.98
C ALA A 92 -1.87 -7.29 -2.53
N VAL A 93 -2.90 -7.95 -1.98
CA VAL A 93 -2.90 -8.49 -0.61
C VAL A 93 -1.85 -9.58 -0.43
N GLN A 94 -1.77 -10.55 -1.35
CA GLN A 94 -0.76 -11.61 -1.27
C GLN A 94 0.66 -11.04 -1.38
N THR A 95 0.86 -10.11 -2.30
CA THR A 95 2.15 -9.41 -2.48
C THR A 95 2.53 -8.63 -1.23
N TYR A 96 1.57 -7.94 -0.59
CA TYR A 96 1.79 -7.21 0.65
C TYR A 96 2.24 -8.14 1.79
N LEU A 97 1.50 -9.23 2.02
CA LEU A 97 1.79 -10.19 3.08
C LEU A 97 3.09 -10.98 2.86
N SER A 98 3.65 -10.98 1.65
CA SER A 98 4.90 -11.68 1.34
C SER A 98 6.15 -11.02 1.94
N ALA A 99 6.07 -9.74 2.33
CA ALA A 99 7.16 -9.04 3.01
C ALA A 99 7.29 -9.42 4.51
N PHE A 100 6.30 -10.12 5.06
CA PHE A 100 6.19 -10.38 6.49
C PHE A 100 6.96 -11.63 6.92
N GLU A 101 7.45 -11.63 8.15
CA GLU A 101 7.89 -12.84 8.82
C GLU A 101 6.72 -13.83 8.95
N THR A 102 7.01 -15.12 8.91
CA THR A 102 5.97 -16.17 8.86
C THR A 102 5.01 -16.11 10.05
N THR A 103 5.53 -15.96 11.26
CA THR A 103 4.74 -15.87 12.50
C THR A 103 3.86 -14.63 12.52
N PHE A 104 4.41 -13.48 12.12
CA PHE A 104 3.67 -12.23 12.03
C PHE A 104 2.59 -12.28 10.93
N LYS A 105 2.92 -12.82 9.76
CA LYS A 105 1.97 -13.06 8.67
C LYS A 105 0.79 -13.91 9.12
N THR A 106 1.05 -15.03 9.80
CA THR A 106 -0.01 -15.91 10.32
C THR A 106 -0.91 -15.16 11.30
N ARG A 107 -0.34 -14.34 12.20
CA ARG A 107 -1.14 -13.53 13.14
C ARG A 107 -2.05 -12.53 12.42
N VAL A 108 -1.53 -11.82 11.42
CA VAL A 108 -2.32 -10.86 10.63
C VAL A 108 -3.44 -11.58 9.86
N GLN A 109 -3.15 -12.77 9.30
CA GLN A 109 -4.16 -13.57 8.61
C GLN A 109 -5.28 -14.03 9.56
N GLN A 110 -4.95 -14.52 10.75
CA GLN A 110 -5.93 -14.89 11.78
C GLN A 110 -6.80 -13.70 12.21
N GLN A 111 -6.19 -12.52 12.40
CA GLN A 111 -6.93 -11.30 12.72
C GLN A 111 -7.90 -10.92 11.58
N MET A 112 -7.46 -11.04 10.33
CA MET A 112 -8.31 -10.78 9.17
C MET A 112 -9.47 -11.77 9.05
N GLU A 113 -9.26 -13.05 9.35
CA GLU A 113 -10.34 -14.05 9.40
C GLU A 113 -11.41 -13.67 10.43
N LEU A 114 -10.99 -13.32 11.65
CA LEU A 114 -11.90 -12.85 12.71
C LEU A 114 -12.62 -11.55 12.32
N PHE A 115 -11.91 -10.61 11.72
CA PHE A 115 -12.47 -9.34 11.24
C PHE A 115 -13.54 -9.56 10.16
N THR A 116 -13.30 -10.45 9.20
CA THR A 116 -14.26 -10.78 8.14
C THR A 116 -15.50 -11.47 8.70
N LEU A 117 -15.34 -12.42 9.64
CA LEU A 117 -16.46 -13.07 10.33
C LEU A 117 -17.35 -12.05 11.07
N ASN A 118 -16.73 -11.11 11.80
CA ASN A 118 -17.46 -10.05 12.52
C ASN A 118 -18.17 -9.05 11.59
N LYS A 119 -17.69 -8.85 10.35
CA LYS A 119 -18.37 -8.02 9.35
C LYS A 119 -19.53 -8.74 8.67
N LEU A 120 -19.45 -10.06 8.49
CA LEU A 120 -20.49 -10.86 7.86
C LEU A 120 -21.81 -10.80 8.65
N ASP A 121 -21.72 -10.77 9.98
CA ASP A 121 -22.85 -10.73 10.91
C ASP A 121 -23.66 -9.41 10.86
N LYS A 122 -23.17 -8.39 10.14
CA LYS A 122 -23.80 -7.05 10.04
C LYS A 122 -24.60 -6.79 8.76
N GLY A 123 -24.79 -7.80 7.92
CA GLY A 123 -25.82 -7.81 6.87
C GLY A 123 -25.46 -7.10 5.56
N LYS A 124 -25.91 -7.74 4.46
CA LYS A 124 -25.72 -7.45 3.02
C LYS A 124 -24.43 -8.00 2.42
N GLU A 125 -24.44 -9.30 2.16
CA GLU A 125 -23.50 -9.95 1.25
C GLU A 125 -23.77 -9.49 -0.20
N ASP A 126 -22.76 -8.92 -0.87
CA ASP A 126 -22.71 -8.96 -2.34
C ASP A 126 -21.99 -10.26 -2.71
N PRO A 127 -22.65 -11.24 -3.34
CA PRO A 127 -22.07 -12.55 -3.65
C PRO A 127 -20.83 -12.46 -4.58
N ARG A 128 -20.60 -11.31 -5.23
CA ARG A 128 -19.38 -11.04 -6.01
C ARG A 128 -18.10 -10.90 -5.17
N ARG A 129 -18.20 -10.72 -3.84
CA ARG A 129 -17.05 -10.60 -2.92
C ARG A 129 -16.47 -11.94 -2.46
N GLN A 130 -17.05 -13.08 -2.84
CA GLN A 130 -16.59 -14.41 -2.42
C GLN A 130 -15.17 -14.76 -2.90
N GLN A 131 -14.70 -14.16 -3.99
CA GLN A 131 -13.38 -14.45 -4.57
C GLN A 131 -12.24 -13.63 -3.95
N ASP A 132 -12.53 -12.57 -3.18
CA ASP A 132 -11.52 -11.71 -2.58
C ASP A 132 -12.01 -11.19 -1.21
N PRO A 133 -11.84 -11.99 -0.14
CA PRO A 133 -12.45 -11.71 1.15
C PRO A 133 -11.81 -10.52 1.88
N TRP A 134 -10.62 -10.08 1.47
CA TRP A 134 -9.83 -9.08 2.18
C TRP A 134 -9.50 -7.89 1.29
N GLU A 135 -9.99 -6.70 1.63
CA GLU A 135 -9.51 -5.47 1.01
C GLU A 135 -8.14 -5.09 1.57
N LEU A 136 -7.20 -4.68 0.71
CA LEU A 136 -5.83 -4.33 1.10
C LEU A 136 -5.76 -3.32 2.26
N ASN A 137 -6.63 -2.31 2.27
CA ASN A 137 -6.66 -1.31 3.33
C ASN A 137 -6.98 -1.91 4.71
N ASN A 138 -7.92 -2.87 4.76
CA ASN A 138 -8.26 -3.56 6.01
C ASN A 138 -7.06 -4.41 6.49
N VAL A 139 -6.35 -5.08 5.58
CA VAL A 139 -5.16 -5.87 5.90
C VAL A 139 -4.03 -5.01 6.46
N ILE A 140 -3.82 -3.81 5.90
CA ILE A 140 -2.84 -2.85 6.39
C ILE A 140 -3.16 -2.40 7.82
N GLU A 141 -4.42 -2.05 8.08
CA GLU A 141 -4.88 -1.65 9.41
C GLU A 141 -4.69 -2.77 10.44
N GLN A 142 -5.09 -4.00 10.11
CA GLN A 142 -4.90 -5.15 11.00
C GLN A 142 -3.42 -5.49 11.23
N ALA A 143 -2.56 -5.29 10.22
CA ALA A 143 -1.12 -5.45 10.38
C ALA A 143 -0.53 -4.42 11.35
N GLU A 144 -0.97 -3.15 11.28
CA GLU A 144 -0.51 -2.12 12.22
C GLU A 144 -0.97 -2.42 13.65
N ILE A 145 -2.22 -2.85 13.84
CA ILE A 145 -2.74 -3.28 15.16
C ILE A 145 -1.92 -4.46 15.70
N SER A 146 -1.62 -5.45 14.85
CA SER A 146 -0.87 -6.65 15.23
C SER A 146 0.61 -6.40 15.49
N ALA A 147 1.18 -5.31 14.95
CA ALA A 147 2.57 -4.95 15.13
C ALA A 147 2.83 -4.21 16.46
N VAL A 148 1.79 -3.66 17.08
CA VAL A 148 1.86 -3.06 18.41
C VAL A 148 1.93 -4.16 19.47
N PRO A 149 2.96 -4.17 20.34
CA PRO A 149 3.05 -5.11 21.45
C PRO A 149 1.80 -5.02 22.34
N GLU A 150 1.28 -6.15 22.82
CA GLU A 150 0.09 -6.20 23.70
C GLU A 150 0.21 -5.28 24.93
N GLU A 151 1.44 -5.01 25.40
CA GLU A 151 1.73 -4.09 26.52
C GLU A 151 1.36 -2.62 26.25
N MET A 152 1.14 -2.22 24.99
CA MET A 152 0.71 -0.86 24.61
C MET A 152 -0.73 -0.78 24.12
N GLN A 153 -1.49 -1.88 24.15
CA GLN A 153 -2.92 -1.81 23.86
C GLN A 153 -3.61 -1.08 25.03
N PRO A 154 -4.35 0.02 24.80
CA PRO A 154 -5.12 0.62 25.87
C PRO A 154 -6.09 -0.45 26.38
N ILE A 155 -5.97 -0.79 27.65
CA ILE A 155 -6.96 -1.60 28.36
C ILE A 155 -8.27 -0.84 28.20
N ILE A 156 -9.13 -1.27 27.26
CA ILE A 156 -10.52 -0.88 27.28
C ILE A 156 -11.09 -1.64 28.48
N LEU A 157 -10.89 -1.05 29.65
CA LEU A 157 -11.38 -1.52 30.91
C LEU A 157 -12.90 -1.44 30.79
N GLY A 158 -13.52 -2.59 30.53
CA GLY A 158 -14.96 -2.75 30.67
C GLY A 158 -15.31 -2.39 32.11
N GLU A 159 -15.78 -1.17 32.32
CA GLU A 159 -16.58 -0.82 33.49
C GLU A 159 -17.90 -1.60 33.41
N SER A 160 -17.84 -2.89 33.74
CA SER A 160 -18.99 -3.60 34.30
C SER A 160 -18.91 -3.47 35.81
N SER A 161 -19.25 -2.27 36.26
CA SER A 161 -19.68 -2.04 37.64
C SER A 161 -21.02 -2.77 37.83
N ALA A 162 -20.99 -3.95 38.43
CA ALA A 162 -22.09 -4.53 39.20
C ALA A 162 -21.63 -5.81 39.92
N ARG A 163 -20.87 -5.65 41.01
CA ARG A 163 -20.81 -6.66 42.08
C ARG A 163 -20.78 -5.99 43.44
N THR A 164 -21.97 -5.78 43.98
CA THR A 164 -22.30 -5.74 45.40
C THR A 164 -23.73 -6.29 45.50
N SER A 165 -24.14 -7.16 46.41
CA SER A 165 -23.54 -8.07 47.39
C SER A 165 -24.65 -9.07 47.76
N PHE A 166 -24.29 -10.22 48.33
CA PHE A 166 -25.20 -11.08 49.09
C PHE A 166 -25.69 -10.37 50.37
#